data_AF-A0A175RDS1-F1
#
_entry.id   AF-A0A175RDS1-F1
#
_cell.length_a   1.000
_cell.length_b   1.000
_cell.length_c   1.000
_cell.angle_alpha   90.00
_cell.angle_beta   90.00
_cell.angle_gamma   90.00
#
_symmetry.space_group_name_H-M   'P 1'
#
loop_
_entity.id
_entity.type
_entity.pdbx_description
1 polymer ?
#
loop_
_entity_poly.entity_id
_entity_poly.type
_entity_poly.pdbx_seq_one_letter_code
_entity_poly.pdbx_strand_id
1 'polypeptide(L)'
;GARRGALSMALYALLGLAGLPVFADGAAGPGVLVGPSGGYIVGFVAAAAVVGWVAERLGDRRFTAALLSFGLGTVVTFAVGMVWLAVSLGLDLQHTLEYGLYPFVVGGIAKALVGAGVTSLGWTAALRRRSTPGTMD
;
A
#
# COMPACT_ATOMS: atom_id res chain seq x y z
N GLY A 1 -5.24 1.94 11.03
CA GLY A 1 -6.62 1.46 11.03
C GLY A 1 -7.30 1.70 9.70
N ALA A 2 -8.25 0.84 9.33
CA ALA A 2 -8.81 0.70 7.97
C ALA A 2 -9.33 2.02 7.39
N ARG A 3 -10.22 2.70 8.13
CA ARG A 3 -10.86 3.95 7.67
C ARG A 3 -9.85 5.06 7.40
N ARG A 4 -8.89 5.25 8.30
CA ARG A 4 -7.88 6.32 8.16
C ARG A 4 -6.94 6.03 6.99
N GLY A 5 -6.49 4.78 6.83
CA GLY A 5 -5.65 4.39 5.70
C GLY A 5 -6.33 4.61 4.35
N ALA A 6 -7.59 4.17 4.22
CA ALA A 6 -8.37 4.37 3.01
C ALA A 6 -8.58 5.86 2.69
N LEU A 7 -8.95 6.67 3.70
CA LEU A 7 -9.12 8.12 3.51
C LEU A 7 -7.81 8.83 3.13
N SER A 8 -6.67 8.42 3.71
CA SER A 8 -5.37 8.97 3.31
C SER A 8 -5.04 8.65 1.86
N MET A 9 -5.31 7.43 1.39
CA MET A 9 -5.08 7.08 -0.01
C MET A 9 -6.09 7.71 -0.96
N ALA A 10 -7.33 7.89 -0.53
CA ALA A 10 -8.32 8.64 -1.30
C ALA A 10 -7.90 10.11 -1.44
N LEU A 11 -7.39 10.72 -0.36
CA LEU A 11 -6.85 12.08 -0.41
C LEU A 11 -5.65 12.17 -1.37
N TYR A 12 -4.72 11.21 -1.30
CA TYR A 12 -3.61 11.11 -2.26
C TYR A 12 -4.10 11.12 -3.71
N ALA A 13 -5.10 10.30 -4.04
CA ALA A 13 -5.67 10.25 -5.38
C ALA A 13 -6.35 11.57 -5.77
N LEU A 14 -7.11 12.19 -4.86
CA LEU A 14 -7.77 13.48 -5.09
C LEU A 14 -6.79 14.63 -5.30
N LEU A 15 -5.68 14.67 -4.56
CA LEU A 15 -4.63 15.67 -4.75
C LEU A 15 -3.97 15.53 -6.12
N GLY A 16 -3.68 14.29 -6.54
CA GLY A 16 -3.16 14.05 -7.87
C GLY A 16 -4.16 14.41 -8.98
N LEU A 17 -5.45 14.10 -8.79
CA LEU A 17 -6.53 14.55 -9.68
C LEU A 17 -6.64 16.08 -9.79
N ALA A 18 -6.42 16.79 -8.68
CA ALA A 18 -6.40 18.25 -8.63
C ALA A 18 -5.16 18.87 -9.31
N GLY A 19 -4.24 18.06 -9.84
CA GLY A 19 -3.08 18.51 -10.61
C GLY A 19 -1.79 18.63 -9.79
N LEU A 20 -1.76 18.17 -8.53
CA LEU A 20 -0.51 18.13 -7.78
C LEU A 20 0.35 16.95 -8.26
N PRO A 21 1.68 17.14 -8.45
CA PRO A 21 2.60 16.12 -8.95
C PRO A 21 2.98 15.09 -7.88
N VAL A 22 1.98 14.33 -7.40
CA VAL A 22 2.14 13.34 -6.33
C VAL A 22 2.23 11.90 -6.84
N PHE A 23 1.90 11.66 -8.11
CA PHE A 23 2.05 10.33 -8.70
C PHE A 23 3.52 10.08 -9.12
N ALA A 24 3.81 8.85 -9.55
CA ALA A 24 5.15 8.46 -10.00
C ALA A 24 5.68 9.42 -11.09
N ASP A 25 7.00 9.63 -11.08
CA ASP A 25 7.70 10.53 -12.01
C ASP A 25 7.16 11.97 -12.05
N GLY A 26 6.51 12.41 -10.95
CA GLY A 26 5.91 13.74 -10.86
C GLY A 26 4.63 13.90 -11.68
N ALA A 27 4.00 12.81 -12.10
CA ALA A 27 2.76 12.85 -12.86
C ALA A 27 1.58 13.40 -12.04
N ALA A 28 0.59 13.97 -12.74
CA ALA A 28 -0.61 14.56 -12.15
C ALA A 28 -1.78 14.60 -13.14
N GLY A 29 -2.96 14.89 -12.60
CA GLY A 29 -4.18 15.18 -13.34
C GLY A 29 -5.03 13.95 -13.66
N PRO A 30 -6.24 14.18 -14.21
CA PRO A 30 -7.21 13.11 -14.51
C PRO A 30 -6.68 12.06 -15.49
N GLY A 31 -5.80 12.47 -16.42
CA GLY A 31 -5.19 11.59 -17.42
C GLY A 31 -4.49 10.36 -16.82
N VAL A 32 -3.89 10.51 -15.64
CA VAL A 32 -3.22 9.41 -14.94
C VAL A 32 -4.22 8.36 -14.45
N LEU A 33 -5.36 8.80 -13.91
CA LEU A 33 -6.38 7.89 -13.37
C LEU A 33 -7.19 7.18 -14.46
N VAL A 34 -7.39 7.80 -15.62
CA VAL A 34 -8.03 7.13 -16.77
C VAL A 34 -7.05 6.31 -17.59
N GLY A 35 -5.74 6.48 -17.37
CA GLY A 35 -4.69 5.77 -18.06
C GLY A 35 -4.43 4.36 -17.51
N PRO A 36 -3.40 3.68 -18.06
CA PRO A 36 -3.10 2.28 -17.73
C PRO A 36 -2.73 2.02 -16.26
N SER A 37 -2.12 3.02 -15.60
CA SER A 37 -1.73 2.93 -14.19
C SER A 37 -2.83 3.32 -13.21
N GLY A 38 -3.96 3.85 -13.70
CA GLY A 38 -5.05 4.36 -12.87
C GLY A 38 -5.65 3.32 -11.92
N GLY A 39 -5.79 2.09 -12.38
CA GLY A 39 -6.29 0.98 -11.56
C GLY A 39 -5.43 0.68 -10.34
N TYR A 40 -4.12 0.92 -10.39
CA TYR A 40 -3.24 0.74 -9.22
C TYR A 40 -3.51 1.81 -8.16
N ILE A 41 -3.80 3.05 -8.59
CA ILE A 41 -4.15 4.16 -7.68
C ILE A 41 -5.46 3.85 -6.95
N VAL A 42 -6.47 3.36 -7.69
CA VAL A 42 -7.72 2.89 -7.10
C VAL A 42 -7.48 1.69 -6.18
N GLY A 43 -6.63 0.75 -6.61
CA GLY A 43 -6.19 -0.40 -5.85
C GLY A 43 -5.53 -0.02 -4.52
N PHE A 44 -4.76 1.07 -4.46
CA PHE A 44 -4.14 1.54 -3.21
C PHE A 44 -5.16 1.92 -2.14
N VAL A 45 -6.31 2.49 -2.51
CA VAL A 45 -7.37 2.83 -1.56
C VAL A 45 -7.96 1.56 -0.93
N ALA A 46 -8.28 0.57 -1.76
CA ALA A 46 -8.78 -0.73 -1.31
C ALA A 46 -7.73 -1.47 -0.47
N ALA A 47 -6.47 -1.50 -0.92
CA ALA A 47 -5.36 -2.10 -0.21
C ALA A 47 -5.15 -1.45 1.16
N ALA A 48 -5.21 -0.13 1.27
CA ALA A 48 -5.07 0.56 2.55
C ALA A 48 -6.20 0.24 3.54
N ALA A 49 -7.43 0.07 3.03
CA ALA A 49 -8.56 -0.41 3.83
C ALA A 49 -8.30 -1.83 4.36
N VAL A 50 -7.90 -2.75 3.47
CA VAL A 50 -7.62 -4.16 3.82
C VAL A 50 -6.45 -4.26 4.80
N VAL A 51 -5.32 -3.63 4.53
CA VAL A 51 -4.14 -3.62 5.41
C VAL A 51 -4.54 -3.09 6.80
N GLY A 52 -5.25 -1.96 6.85
CA GLY A 52 -5.67 -1.38 8.11
C GLY A 52 -6.65 -2.27 8.88
N TRP A 53 -7.53 -3.00 8.19
CA TRP A 53 -8.49 -3.92 8.79
C TRP A 53 -7.81 -5.19 9.32
N VAL A 54 -6.84 -5.75 8.57
CA VAL A 54 -6.06 -6.90 9.03
C VAL A 54 -5.23 -6.50 10.25
N ALA A 55 -4.56 -5.34 10.20
CA ALA A 55 -3.75 -4.84 11.31
C ALA A 55 -4.58 -4.61 12.60
N GLU A 56 -5.83 -4.15 12.48
CA GLU A 56 -6.74 -3.99 13.61
C GLU A 56 -7.13 -5.33 14.26
N ARG A 57 -7.16 -6.42 13.49
CA ARG A 57 -7.60 -7.75 13.96
C ARG A 57 -6.46 -8.65 14.43
N LEU A 58 -5.39 -8.74 13.64
CA LEU A 58 -4.25 -9.61 13.91
C LEU A 58 -3.16 -8.92 14.74
N GLY A 59 -3.25 -7.59 14.86
CA GLY A 59 -2.22 -6.74 15.44
C GLY A 59 -1.07 -6.48 14.47
N ASP A 60 -0.38 -5.36 14.69
CA ASP A 60 0.73 -4.87 13.87
C ASP A 60 2.10 -5.02 14.57
N ARG A 61 2.10 -5.55 15.80
CA ARG A 61 3.30 -5.74 16.63
C ARG A 61 4.14 -6.93 16.23
N ARG A 62 3.50 -7.97 15.69
CA ARG A 62 4.16 -9.23 15.30
C ARG A 62 4.59 -9.10 13.85
N PHE A 63 5.86 -9.39 13.57
CA PHE A 63 6.41 -9.34 12.22
C PHE A 63 5.57 -10.13 11.21
N THR A 64 5.14 -11.35 11.57
CA THR A 64 4.33 -12.21 10.69
C THR A 64 2.95 -11.62 10.39
N ALA A 65 2.28 -11.02 11.37
CA ALA A 65 0.98 -10.38 11.18
C ALA A 65 1.09 -9.11 10.31
N ALA A 66 2.15 -8.32 10.52
CA ALA A 66 2.45 -7.17 9.69
C ALA A 66 2.78 -7.59 8.24
N LEU A 67 3.61 -8.63 8.06
CA LEU A 67 3.96 -9.15 6.74
C LEU A 67 2.74 -9.68 5.97
N LEU A 68 1.85 -10.42 6.65
CA LEU A 68 0.58 -10.86 6.06
C LEU A 68 -0.30 -9.68 5.65
N SER A 69 -0.36 -8.63 6.48
CA SER A 69 -1.13 -7.42 6.16
C SER A 69 -0.60 -6.76 4.90
N PHE A 70 0.71 -6.52 4.80
CA PHE A 70 1.34 -5.94 3.60
C PHE A 70 1.22 -6.84 2.37
N GLY A 71 1.34 -8.16 2.55
CA GLY A 71 1.16 -9.13 1.47
C GLY A 71 -0.25 -9.08 0.89
N LEU A 72 -1.28 -9.06 1.73
CA LEU A 72 -2.68 -8.93 1.29
C LEU A 72 -2.94 -7.60 0.60
N GLY A 73 -2.41 -6.49 1.12
CA GLY A 73 -2.51 -5.19 0.45
C GLY A 73 -1.85 -5.19 -0.93
N THR A 74 -0.72 -5.87 -1.07
CA THR A 74 -0.02 -6.04 -2.35
C THR A 74 -0.88 -6.82 -3.35
N VAL A 75 -1.45 -7.95 -2.92
CA VAL A 75 -2.36 -8.76 -3.76
C VAL A 75 -3.56 -7.94 -4.23
N VAL A 76 -4.21 -7.21 -3.33
CA VAL A 76 -5.36 -6.35 -3.68
C VAL A 76 -4.97 -5.28 -4.69
N THR A 77 -3.81 -4.64 -4.50
CA THR A 77 -3.30 -3.62 -5.41
C THR A 77 -3.09 -4.18 -6.81
N PHE A 78 -2.40 -5.32 -6.94
CA PHE A 78 -2.15 -5.93 -8.24
C PHE A 78 -3.43 -6.50 -8.87
N ALA A 79 -4.34 -7.07 -8.09
CA ALA A 79 -5.59 -7.60 -8.63
C ALA A 79 -6.42 -6.49 -9.30
N VAL A 80 -6.60 -5.34 -8.63
CA VAL A 80 -7.34 -4.21 -9.19
C VAL A 80 -6.56 -3.54 -10.33
N GLY A 81 -5.25 -3.31 -10.12
CA GLY A 81 -4.39 -2.66 -11.10
C GLY A 81 -4.26 -3.43 -12.41
N MET A 82 -4.03 -4.74 -12.35
CA MET A 82 -3.85 -5.56 -13.55
C MET A 82 -5.15 -5.76 -14.32
N VAL A 83 -6.30 -5.90 -13.65
CA VAL A 83 -7.60 -5.99 -14.34
C VAL A 83 -7.85 -4.69 -15.12
N TRP A 84 -7.58 -3.53 -14.51
CA TRP A 84 -7.68 -2.25 -15.20
C TRP A 84 -6.68 -2.14 -16.35
N LEU A 85 -5.41 -2.51 -16.12
CA LEU A 85 -4.35 -2.45 -17.11
C LEU A 85 -4.71 -3.26 -18.36
N ALA A 86 -5.15 -4.50 -18.17
CA ALA A 86 -5.58 -5.41 -19.23
C ALA A 86 -6.70 -4.80 -20.08
N VAL A 87 -7.72 -4.23 -19.43
CA VAL A 87 -8.84 -3.56 -20.12
C VAL A 87 -8.39 -2.29 -20.83
N SER A 88 -7.55 -1.47 -20.20
CA SER A 88 -7.14 -0.17 -20.73
C SER A 88 -6.25 -0.29 -21.98
N LEU A 89 -5.45 -1.34 -22.07
CA LEU A 89 -4.50 -1.57 -23.16
C LEU A 89 -4.92 -2.72 -24.09
N GLY A 90 -6.03 -3.41 -23.79
CA GLY A 90 -6.49 -4.56 -24.57
C GLY A 90 -5.51 -5.75 -24.57
N LEU A 91 -4.83 -5.98 -23.45
CA LEU A 91 -3.78 -6.98 -23.34
C LEU A 91 -4.34 -8.38 -23.04
N ASP A 92 -3.61 -9.41 -23.49
CA ASP A 92 -3.81 -10.76 -22.99
C ASP A 92 -3.21 -10.93 -21.57
N LEU A 93 -3.42 -12.12 -20.98
CA LEU A 93 -2.94 -12.41 -19.64
C LEU A 93 -1.41 -12.33 -19.52
N GLN A 94 -0.68 -12.81 -20.53
CA GLN A 94 0.77 -12.86 -20.47
C GLN A 94 1.37 -11.45 -20.48
N HIS A 95 0.96 -10.60 -21.42
CA HIS A 95 1.42 -9.21 -21.49
C HIS A 95 0.98 -8.41 -20.26
N THR A 96 -0.20 -8.70 -19.71
CA THR A 96 -0.66 -8.08 -18.45
C THR A 96 0.27 -8.41 -17.29
N LEU A 97 0.74 -9.66 -17.19
CA LEU A 97 1.68 -10.06 -16.12
C LEU A 97 3.08 -9.47 -16.34
N GLU A 98 3.55 -9.44 -17.59
CA GLU A 98 4.85 -8.89 -17.97
C GLU A 98 4.95 -7.39 -17.64
N TYR A 99 3.93 -6.60 -17.97
CA TYR A 99 3.93 -5.17 -17.68
C TYR A 99 3.42 -4.82 -16.29
N GLY A 100 2.46 -5.60 -15.78
CA GLY A 100 1.69 -5.24 -14.60
C GLY A 100 2.15 -5.89 -13.30
N LEU A 101 2.95 -6.96 -13.34
CA LEU A 101 3.35 -7.71 -12.13
C LEU A 101 4.85 -7.95 -12.03
N TYR A 102 5.44 -8.61 -13.03
CA TYR A 102 6.82 -9.09 -12.99
C TYR A 102 7.86 -8.04 -12.59
N PRO A 103 7.86 -6.81 -13.15
CA PRO A 103 8.83 -5.77 -12.76
C PRO A 103 8.70 -5.36 -11.29
N PHE A 104 7.54 -5.61 -10.66
CA PHE A 104 7.25 -5.16 -9.32
C PHE A 104 7.33 -6.25 -8.24
N VAL A 105 7.40 -7.55 -8.61
CA VAL A 105 7.38 -8.66 -7.62
C VAL A 105 8.51 -8.54 -6.60
N VAL A 106 9.75 -8.42 -7.08
CA VAL A 106 10.94 -8.34 -6.21
C VAL A 106 10.85 -7.11 -5.30
N GLY A 107 10.51 -5.96 -5.89
CA GLY A 107 10.34 -4.72 -5.14
C GLY A 107 9.19 -4.76 -4.14
N GLY A 108 8.12 -5.50 -4.45
CA GLY A 108 6.96 -5.70 -3.57
C GLY A 108 7.30 -6.55 -2.36
N ILE A 109 8.00 -7.68 -2.57
CA ILE A 109 8.49 -8.54 -1.48
C ILE A 109 9.41 -7.74 -0.56
N ALA A 110 10.37 -7.02 -1.13
CA ALA A 110 11.29 -6.19 -0.34
C ALA A 110 10.54 -5.13 0.49
N LYS A 111 9.58 -4.42 -0.12
CA LYS A 111 8.75 -3.42 0.60
C LYS A 111 7.92 -4.04 1.72
N ALA A 112 7.34 -5.22 1.50
CA ALA A 112 6.55 -5.90 2.52
C ALA A 112 7.40 -6.33 3.72
N LEU A 113 8.61 -6.85 3.50
CA LEU A 113 9.56 -7.20 4.55
C LEU A 113 10.02 -5.97 5.35
N VAL A 114 10.38 -4.88 4.65
CA VAL A 114 10.78 -3.62 5.29
C VAL A 114 9.63 -3.04 6.09
N GLY A 115 8.42 -2.98 5.53
CA GLY A 115 7.23 -2.50 6.22
C GLY A 115 6.95 -3.30 7.49
N ALA A 116 6.96 -4.63 7.40
CA ALA A 116 6.75 -5.51 8.55
C ALA A 116 7.81 -5.30 9.64
N GLY A 117 9.08 -5.17 9.24
CA GLY A 117 10.18 -4.87 10.15
C GLY A 117 10.00 -3.53 10.87
N VAL A 118 9.74 -2.45 10.11
CA VAL A 118 9.58 -1.10 10.65
C VAL A 118 8.40 -1.02 11.61
N THR A 119 7.25 -1.59 11.26
CA THR A 119 6.05 -1.51 12.12
C THR A 119 6.23 -2.31 13.42
N SER A 120 6.76 -3.54 13.32
CA SER A 120 6.99 -4.38 14.50
C SER A 120 8.04 -3.78 15.44
N LEU A 121 9.17 -3.31 14.91
CA LEU A 121 10.23 -2.68 15.69
C LEU A 121 9.79 -1.33 16.29
N GLY A 122 9.10 -0.50 15.49
CA GLY A 122 8.57 0.79 15.94
C GLY A 122 7.68 0.64 17.17
N TRP A 123 6.86 -0.41 17.21
CA TRP A 123 6.03 -0.68 18.38
C TRP A 123 6.86 -1.10 19.60
N THR A 124 7.88 -1.95 19.43
CA THR A 124 8.74 -2.34 20.56
C THR A 124 9.53 -1.17 21.14
N ALA A 125 10.01 -0.25 20.30
CA ALA A 125 10.70 0.95 20.75
C ALA A 125 9.77 1.93 21.47
N ALA A 126 8.54 2.12 20.96
CA ALA A 126 7.54 2.98 21.59
C ALA A 126 7.08 2.45 22.95
N LEU A 127 6.95 1.12 23.10
CA LEU A 127 6.61 0.49 24.37
C LEU A 127 7.74 0.62 25.40
N ARG A 128 9.01 0.46 25.00
CA ARG A 128 10.17 0.62 25.90
C ARG A 128 10.25 2.02 26.51
N ARG A 129 9.88 3.06 25.77
CA ARG A 129 9.85 4.44 26.27
C ARG A 129 8.76 4.72 27.31
N ARG A 130 7.70 3.90 27.36
CA ARG A 130 6.63 4.04 28.36
C ARG A 130 6.94 3.34 29.69
N SER A 131 8.00 2.53 29.73
CA SER A 131 8.39 1.73 30.88
C SER A 131 9.47 2.39 31.76
N THR A 132 9.75 3.68 31.57
CA THR A 132 10.57 4.48 32.49
C THR A 132 9.69 5.43 33.32
N PRO A 133 8.96 4.96 34.35
CA PRO A 133 8.61 5.82 35.46
C PRO A 133 9.90 6.29 36.12
N GLY A 134 9.99 7.58 36.42
CA GLY A 134 11.17 8.18 37.03
C GLY A 134 11.60 7.41 38.28
N THR A 135 12.90 7.12 38.35
CA THR A 135 13.60 7.01 39.62
C THR A 135 13.57 8.41 40.24
N MET A 136 12.55 8.67 41.06
CA MET A 136 12.64 9.68 42.11
C MET A 136 13.22 8.98 43.34
N ASP A 137 14.27 9.64 43.85
CA ASP A 137 14.95 9.50 45.15
C ASP A 137 15.94 8.34 45.34
#